data_AF-A0A382KVI6-F1
#
_entry.id   AF-A0A382KVI6-F1
#
_cell.length_a   1.000
_cell.length_b   1.000
_cell.length_c   1.000
_cell.angle_alpha   90.00
_cell.angle_beta   90.00
_cell.angle_gamma   90.00
#
_symmetry.space_group_name_H-M   'P 1'
#
loop_
_entity.id
_entity.type
_entity.pdbx_description
1 polymer ?
#
loop_
_entity_poly.entity_id
_entity_poly.type
_entity_poly.pdbx_seq_one_letter_code
_entity_poly.pdbx_strand_id
1 'polypeptide(L)'
;YMGVLPLVLCLIAARERGDGPTTFFTVLIGLSFLLALGRHTVLFESLYGIPGLSFFRIPTRFLLWWAFGGAALAGLGLDFLVKRVDASPGKIYAPLWLLLTAVAAGAIWLNADILTSGPESPALTGEGWRLGQYRSDLISDGLRCALMLGVGIVVVTGRRWSQRRWWRVIVTWLAPAAIAVDLGSFGWNFNSVIDPEGYLRTPDSAAFIQRDATSRAAPGSALYSGGPDASDPLPMTGRFRCASLISERNAPYDWHSGWSLDPTSYRRYPETLRMYTASAYGLANTLPGWSPLHLRRHWEFMGGYPRLLSLANVSYVVSHRPLRFPDLEEVYSGEVRVYHNNSALPRCYVVGDEFSVIEGPRERVRYLLSDRFKPRGEVLLAETPPPLEGTRSILEGATAVSAAATARISR
;
A
#
# COMPACT_ATOMS: atom_id res chain seq x y z
N TYR A 1 -17.05 6.88 -8.54
CA TYR A 1 -17.73 7.67 -9.57
C TYR A 1 -18.92 6.87 -10.08
N MET A 2 -20.15 7.40 -10.04
CA MET A 2 -21.38 6.73 -10.56
C MET A 2 -21.67 7.11 -12.02
N GLY A 3 -20.99 8.12 -12.55
CA GLY A 3 -21.32 8.75 -13.82
C GLY A 3 -22.21 9.98 -13.63
N VAL A 4 -22.02 11.00 -14.45
CA VAL A 4 -22.85 12.22 -14.43
C VAL A 4 -24.25 11.96 -15.00
N LEU A 5 -24.33 11.27 -16.13
CA LEU A 5 -25.61 10.94 -16.77
C LEU A 5 -26.46 9.98 -15.89
N PRO A 6 -25.92 8.90 -15.30
CA PRO A 6 -26.64 8.08 -14.33
C PRO A 6 -27.21 8.88 -13.17
N LEU A 7 -26.46 9.83 -12.59
CA LEU A 7 -26.94 10.66 -11.49
C LEU A 7 -28.18 11.48 -11.89
N VAL A 8 -28.17 12.06 -13.09
CA VAL A 8 -29.34 12.77 -13.64
C VAL A 8 -30.53 11.84 -13.78
N LEU A 9 -30.31 10.65 -14.37
CA LEU A 9 -31.38 9.66 -14.57
C LEU A 9 -31.96 9.19 -13.23
N CYS A 10 -31.13 8.97 -12.20
CA CYS A 10 -31.58 8.65 -10.86
C CYS A 10 -32.50 9.72 -10.27
N LEU A 11 -32.13 11.00 -10.42
CA LEU A 11 -32.93 12.11 -9.91
C LEU A 11 -34.27 12.25 -10.65
N ILE A 12 -34.27 12.00 -11.96
CA ILE A 12 -35.51 11.95 -12.76
C ILE A 12 -36.39 10.80 -12.28
N ALA A 13 -35.85 9.60 -12.10
CA ALA A 13 -36.60 8.46 -11.59
C ALA A 13 -37.23 8.78 -10.23
N ALA A 14 -36.43 9.25 -9.27
CA ALA A 14 -36.87 9.56 -7.92
C ALA A 14 -37.94 10.66 -7.86
N ARG A 15 -37.90 11.64 -8.78
CA ARG A 15 -38.89 12.73 -8.84
C ARG A 15 -40.19 12.31 -9.50
N GLU A 16 -40.11 11.57 -10.60
CA GLU A 16 -41.23 11.36 -11.51
C GLU A 16 -41.98 10.05 -11.28
N ARG A 17 -41.33 9.10 -10.59
CA ARG A 17 -41.91 7.78 -10.33
C ARG A 17 -42.20 7.63 -8.84
N GLY A 18 -43.48 7.41 -8.53
CA GLY A 18 -43.95 7.14 -7.16
C GLY A 18 -44.18 5.65 -6.86
N ASP A 19 -43.59 4.74 -7.64
CA ASP A 19 -43.75 3.30 -7.45
C ASP A 19 -42.81 2.74 -6.37
N GLY A 20 -43.24 1.65 -5.71
CA GLY A 20 -42.50 1.02 -4.61
C GLY A 20 -41.04 0.70 -4.93
N PRO A 21 -40.70 0.10 -6.08
CA PRO A 21 -39.32 -0.12 -6.49
C PRO A 21 -38.49 1.16 -6.57
N THR A 22 -39.02 2.23 -7.17
CA THR A 22 -38.31 3.52 -7.25
C THR A 22 -38.06 4.09 -5.85
N THR A 23 -39.07 4.07 -4.97
CA THR A 23 -38.91 4.54 -3.58
C THR A 23 -37.87 3.72 -2.83
N PHE A 24 -37.90 2.39 -2.96
CA PHE A 24 -36.93 1.49 -2.34
C PHE A 24 -35.50 1.86 -2.74
N PHE A 25 -35.22 1.96 -4.03
CA PHE A 25 -33.86 2.28 -4.49
C PHE A 25 -33.45 3.71 -4.14
N THR A 26 -34.38 4.67 -4.12
CA THR A 26 -34.11 6.06 -3.70
C THR A 26 -33.65 6.11 -2.24
N VAL A 27 -34.37 5.41 -1.36
CA VAL A 27 -33.97 5.27 0.05
C VAL A 27 -32.65 4.52 0.17
N LEU A 28 -32.45 3.45 -0.59
CA LEU A 28 -31.22 2.67 -0.57
C LEU A 28 -30.01 3.53 -0.92
N ILE A 29 -30.03 4.30 -2.03
CA ILE A 29 -28.89 5.14 -2.41
C ILE A 29 -28.63 6.24 -1.38
N GLY A 30 -29.68 6.87 -0.85
CA GLY A 30 -29.56 7.94 0.13
C GLY A 30 -28.96 7.43 1.44
N LEU A 31 -29.49 6.33 1.98
CA LEU A 31 -28.98 5.70 3.19
C LEU A 31 -27.54 5.20 3.00
N SER A 32 -27.25 4.58 1.85
CA SER A 32 -25.91 4.08 1.53
C SER A 32 -24.89 5.20 1.43
N PHE A 33 -25.25 6.33 0.83
CA PHE A 33 -24.40 7.51 0.77
C PHE A 33 -24.13 8.08 2.17
N LEU A 34 -25.16 8.25 3.00
CA LEU A 34 -25.01 8.74 4.38
C LEU A 34 -24.14 7.82 5.24
N LEU A 35 -24.27 6.50 5.09
CA LEU A 35 -23.43 5.52 5.76
C LEU A 35 -21.98 5.53 5.24
N ALA A 36 -21.79 5.74 3.93
CA ALA A 36 -20.46 5.81 3.33
C ALA A 36 -19.65 7.03 3.80
N LEU A 37 -20.30 8.09 4.26
CA LEU A 37 -19.65 9.25 4.87
C LEU A 37 -19.01 8.93 6.25
N GLY A 38 -19.32 7.79 6.85
CA GLY A 38 -18.67 7.31 8.07
C GLY A 38 -18.81 8.29 9.23
N ARG A 39 -17.68 8.63 9.87
CA ARG A 39 -17.61 9.57 11.02
C ARG A 39 -18.16 10.97 10.75
N HIS A 40 -18.40 11.33 9.49
CA HIS A 40 -18.99 12.62 9.14
C HIS A 40 -20.52 12.62 9.26
N THR A 41 -21.13 11.47 9.57
CA THR A 41 -22.56 11.34 9.90
C THR A 41 -22.73 10.60 11.22
N VAL A 42 -23.72 11.03 12.03
CA VAL A 42 -24.08 10.34 13.29
C VAL A 42 -24.61 8.93 13.04
N LEU A 43 -25.10 8.68 11.82
CA LEU A 43 -25.74 7.43 11.43
C LEU A 43 -24.79 6.24 11.47
N PHE A 44 -23.56 6.39 10.95
CA PHE A 44 -22.60 5.28 10.92
C PHE A 44 -22.08 4.93 12.32
N GLU A 45 -21.83 5.93 13.17
CA GLU A 45 -21.41 5.71 14.56
C GLU A 45 -22.49 4.97 15.37
N SER A 46 -23.76 5.30 15.13
CA SER A 46 -24.89 4.62 15.78
C SER A 46 -24.93 3.12 15.47
N LEU A 47 -24.48 2.69 14.28
CA LEU A 47 -24.41 1.27 13.93
C LEU A 47 -23.38 0.50 14.76
N TYR A 48 -22.32 1.14 15.25
CA TYR A 48 -21.30 0.45 16.06
C TYR A 48 -21.82 0.02 17.43
N GLY A 49 -22.85 0.70 17.94
CA GLY A 49 -23.52 0.32 19.18
C GLY A 49 -24.38 -0.94 19.07
N ILE A 50 -24.67 -1.40 17.85
CA ILE A 50 -25.54 -2.55 17.60
C ILE A 50 -24.69 -3.83 17.47
N PRO A 51 -24.96 -4.88 18.26
CA PRO A 51 -24.25 -6.15 18.15
C PRO A 51 -24.27 -6.72 16.72
N GLY A 52 -23.12 -7.15 16.22
CA GLY A 52 -22.96 -7.67 14.86
C GLY A 52 -22.75 -6.60 13.78
N LEU A 53 -23.15 -5.34 14.01
CA LEU A 53 -22.90 -4.27 13.04
C LEU A 53 -21.53 -3.61 13.21
N SER A 54 -20.88 -3.79 14.36
CA SER A 54 -19.48 -3.39 14.59
C SER A 54 -18.43 -4.14 13.73
N PHE A 55 -18.84 -5.21 13.02
CA PHE A 55 -18.02 -5.86 12.00
C PHE A 55 -17.87 -5.02 10.73
N PHE A 56 -18.81 -4.08 10.46
CA PHE A 56 -18.75 -3.18 9.31
C PHE A 56 -17.82 -1.99 9.57
N ARG A 57 -16.52 -2.29 9.68
CA ARG A 57 -15.50 -1.32 10.09
C ARG A 57 -15.13 -0.26 9.05
N ILE A 58 -15.53 -0.48 7.80
CA ILE A 58 -15.09 0.31 6.65
C ILE A 58 -16.34 0.95 6.01
N PRO A 59 -16.66 2.22 6.34
CA PRO A 59 -17.88 2.87 5.86
C PRO A 59 -17.98 2.92 4.33
N THR A 60 -16.85 3.08 3.63
CA THR A 60 -16.83 3.14 2.16
C THR A 60 -17.36 1.88 1.47
N ARG A 61 -17.51 0.75 2.18
CA ARG A 61 -18.14 -0.47 1.64
C ARG A 61 -19.62 -0.26 1.30
N PHE A 62 -20.31 0.70 1.92
CA PHE A 62 -21.69 1.04 1.56
C PHE A 62 -21.81 1.65 0.15
N LEU A 63 -20.69 2.07 -0.47
CA LEU A 63 -20.70 2.51 -1.86
C LEU A 63 -21.10 1.40 -2.85
N LEU A 64 -21.02 0.12 -2.45
CA LEU A 64 -21.58 -1.00 -3.21
C LEU A 64 -23.10 -0.82 -3.44
N TRP A 65 -23.83 -0.49 -2.38
CA TRP A 65 -25.27 -0.30 -2.41
C TRP A 65 -25.67 1.01 -3.09
N TRP A 66 -24.85 2.04 -2.96
CA TRP A 66 -24.93 3.26 -3.77
C TRP A 66 -24.88 2.93 -5.27
N ALA A 67 -23.87 2.17 -5.70
CA ALA A 67 -23.70 1.80 -7.10
C ALA A 67 -24.85 0.91 -7.61
N PHE A 68 -25.22 -0.12 -6.85
CA PHE A 68 -26.31 -1.03 -7.20
C PHE A 68 -27.67 -0.31 -7.32
N GLY A 69 -28.05 0.46 -6.28
CA GLY A 69 -29.30 1.20 -6.29
C GLY A 69 -29.34 2.29 -7.36
N GLY A 70 -28.20 2.96 -7.61
CA GLY A 70 -28.11 3.96 -8.66
C GLY A 70 -28.19 3.37 -10.06
N ALA A 71 -27.63 2.18 -10.30
CA ALA A 71 -27.80 1.51 -11.59
C ALA A 71 -29.27 1.17 -11.88
N ALA A 72 -30.00 0.66 -10.87
CA ALA A 72 -31.43 0.38 -10.97
C ALA A 72 -32.24 1.67 -11.21
N LEU A 73 -32.00 2.73 -10.43
CA LEU A 73 -32.68 4.02 -10.60
C LEU A 73 -32.38 4.69 -11.93
N ALA A 74 -31.13 4.64 -12.41
CA ALA A 74 -30.77 5.18 -13.71
C ALA A 74 -31.54 4.48 -14.83
N GLY A 75 -31.70 3.15 -14.75
CA GLY A 75 -32.54 2.37 -15.66
C GLY A 75 -34.01 2.79 -15.62
N LEU A 76 -34.58 2.96 -14.42
CA LEU A 76 -35.96 3.42 -14.23
C LEU A 76 -36.19 4.85 -14.76
N GLY A 77 -35.19 5.72 -14.62
CA GLY A 77 -35.20 7.08 -15.15
C GLY A 77 -35.13 7.10 -16.66
N LEU A 78 -34.30 6.25 -17.26
CA LEU A 78 -34.23 6.09 -18.71
C LEU A 78 -35.54 5.53 -19.28
N ASP A 79 -36.12 4.50 -18.63
CA ASP A 79 -37.43 3.93 -18.99
C ASP A 79 -38.52 5.01 -19.00
N PHE A 80 -38.54 5.89 -17.99
CA PHE A 80 -39.47 7.01 -17.94
C PHE A 80 -39.30 8.00 -19.11
N LEU A 81 -38.07 8.28 -19.54
CA LEU A 81 -37.79 9.21 -20.64
C LEU A 81 -38.11 8.63 -22.03
N VAL A 82 -38.08 7.30 -22.18
CA VAL A 82 -38.38 6.62 -23.45
C VAL A 82 -39.87 6.35 -23.63
N LYS A 83 -40.65 6.26 -22.54
CA LYS A 83 -42.11 6.10 -22.58
C LYS A 83 -42.82 7.29 -23.24
N ARG A 84 -43.87 7.00 -24.02
CA ARG A 84 -44.68 7.99 -24.75
C ARG A 84 -45.48 8.84 -23.77
N VAL A 85 -45.18 10.13 -23.68
CA VAL A 85 -45.95 11.10 -22.88
C VAL A 85 -45.98 12.45 -23.62
N ASP A 86 -47.10 13.17 -23.53
CA ASP A 86 -47.36 14.41 -24.28
C ASP A 86 -46.73 15.67 -23.67
N ALA A 87 -46.15 15.58 -22.47
CA ALA A 87 -45.60 16.74 -21.76
C ALA A 87 -44.13 17.04 -22.15
N SER A 88 -43.80 18.33 -22.28
CA SER A 88 -42.42 18.81 -22.46
C SER A 88 -41.77 19.05 -21.09
N PRO A 89 -40.77 18.28 -20.66
CA PRO A 89 -40.20 18.44 -19.32
C PRO A 89 -38.97 19.36 -19.28
N GLY A 90 -38.55 19.93 -20.40
CA GLY A 90 -37.25 20.63 -20.51
C GLY A 90 -37.07 21.76 -19.48
N LYS A 91 -38.15 22.50 -19.17
CA LYS A 91 -38.12 23.56 -18.15
C LYS A 91 -38.14 23.03 -16.72
N ILE A 92 -38.71 21.85 -16.49
CA ILE A 92 -38.86 21.25 -15.14
C ILE A 92 -37.50 20.88 -14.55
N TYR A 93 -36.56 20.42 -15.39
CA TYR A 93 -35.22 20.02 -14.95
C TYR A 93 -34.15 21.11 -15.14
N ALA A 94 -34.50 22.29 -15.62
CA ALA A 94 -33.59 23.43 -15.72
C ALA A 94 -32.83 23.75 -14.41
N PRO A 95 -33.48 23.80 -13.21
CA PRO A 95 -32.75 24.05 -11.97
C PRO A 95 -31.75 22.95 -11.62
N LEU A 96 -32.03 21.69 -11.98
CA LEU A 96 -31.10 20.58 -11.78
C LEU A 96 -29.84 20.78 -12.63
N TRP A 97 -30.00 21.12 -13.92
CA TRP A 97 -28.87 21.39 -14.80
C TRP A 97 -28.04 22.58 -14.34
N LEU A 98 -28.69 23.65 -13.88
CA LEU A 98 -28.01 24.80 -13.29
C LEU A 98 -27.21 24.40 -12.05
N LEU A 99 -27.78 23.60 -11.14
CA LEU A 99 -27.09 23.12 -9.96
C LEU A 99 -25.86 22.27 -10.33
N LEU A 100 -26.02 21.27 -11.21
CA LEU A 100 -24.91 20.41 -11.62
C LEU A 100 -23.80 21.19 -12.34
N THR A 101 -24.18 22.15 -13.18
CA THR A 101 -23.23 23.05 -13.85
C THR A 101 -22.52 23.95 -12.85
N ALA A 102 -23.23 24.50 -11.86
CA ALA A 102 -22.64 25.32 -10.81
C ALA A 102 -21.67 24.51 -9.92
N VAL A 103 -22.01 23.27 -9.58
CA VAL A 103 -21.11 22.37 -8.84
C VAL A 103 -19.86 22.06 -9.65
N ALA A 104 -20.01 21.75 -10.95
CA ALA A 104 -18.87 21.51 -11.84
C ALA A 104 -17.99 22.76 -12.00
N ALA A 105 -18.61 23.94 -12.20
CA ALA A 105 -17.90 25.21 -12.31
C ALA A 105 -17.20 25.58 -11.00
N GLY A 106 -17.83 25.33 -9.85
CA GLY A 106 -17.23 25.52 -8.53
C GLY A 106 -16.02 24.62 -8.32
N ALA A 107 -16.09 23.35 -8.71
CA ALA A 107 -14.95 22.43 -8.67
C ALA A 107 -13.79 22.89 -9.57
N ILE A 108 -14.09 23.39 -10.78
CA ILE A 108 -13.08 23.97 -11.68
C ILE A 108 -12.47 25.23 -11.08
N TRP A 109 -13.30 26.13 -10.52
CA TRP A 109 -12.86 27.38 -9.91
C TRP A 109 -11.95 27.15 -8.71
N LEU A 110 -12.28 26.19 -7.83
CA LEU A 110 -11.43 25.80 -6.71
C LEU A 110 -10.05 25.27 -7.15
N ASN A 111 -9.89 24.90 -8.42
CA ASN A 111 -8.65 24.41 -9.01
C ASN A 111 -8.10 25.34 -10.10
N ALA A 112 -8.58 26.59 -10.18
CA ALA A 112 -8.22 27.52 -11.24
C ALA A 112 -6.73 27.86 -11.26
N ASP A 113 -6.09 27.96 -10.10
CA ASP A 113 -4.66 28.22 -9.99
C ASP A 113 -3.82 27.11 -10.63
N ILE A 114 -4.27 25.86 -10.52
CA ILE A 114 -3.59 24.71 -11.12
C ILE A 114 -3.78 24.69 -12.63
N LEU A 115 -4.97 25.07 -13.12
CA LEU A 115 -5.27 25.17 -14.55
C LEU A 115 -4.49 26.28 -15.25
N THR A 116 -4.22 27.38 -14.55
CA THR A 116 -3.52 28.58 -15.08
C THR A 116 -2.01 28.55 -14.83
N SER A 117 -1.52 27.69 -13.93
CA SER A 117 -0.08 27.53 -13.70
C SER A 117 0.67 27.04 -14.95
N GLY A 118 1.71 27.78 -15.34
CA GLY A 118 2.64 27.37 -16.39
C GLY A 118 3.65 26.32 -15.90
N PRO A 119 4.32 25.58 -16.80
CA PRO A 119 5.27 24.50 -16.46
C PRO A 119 6.51 24.94 -15.66
N GLU A 120 6.69 26.24 -15.41
CA GLU A 120 7.83 26.82 -14.67
C GLU A 120 7.44 27.43 -13.30
N SER A 121 6.20 27.27 -12.85
CA SER A 121 5.77 27.78 -11.53
C SER A 121 6.62 27.20 -10.37
N PRO A 122 7.07 28.00 -9.39
CA PRO A 122 7.88 27.53 -8.25
C PRO A 122 7.23 26.41 -7.43
N ALA A 123 5.89 26.27 -7.49
CA ALA A 123 5.13 25.14 -6.93
C ALA A 123 5.50 23.78 -7.57
N LEU A 124 6.21 23.78 -8.71
CA LEU A 124 6.62 22.61 -9.47
C LEU A 124 8.02 22.09 -9.08
N THR A 125 8.70 22.72 -8.13
CA THR A 125 10.00 22.25 -7.63
C THR A 125 9.81 21.10 -6.65
N GLY A 126 9.90 19.86 -7.18
CA GLY A 126 9.84 18.60 -6.41
C GLY A 126 8.66 17.70 -6.78
N GLU A 127 7.52 18.27 -7.20
CA GLU A 127 6.31 17.54 -7.62
C GLU A 127 5.76 18.00 -9.00
N GLY A 128 6.58 18.66 -9.83
CA GLY A 128 6.11 19.30 -11.07
C GLY A 128 5.39 18.38 -12.06
N TRP A 129 5.79 17.11 -12.13
CA TRP A 129 5.13 16.10 -12.96
C TRP A 129 3.72 15.75 -12.43
N ARG A 130 3.51 15.72 -11.10
CA ARG A 130 2.21 15.42 -10.47
C ARG A 130 1.18 16.52 -10.73
N LEU A 131 1.61 17.79 -10.69
CA LEU A 131 0.76 18.95 -10.95
C LEU A 131 0.37 19.09 -12.42
N GLY A 132 1.30 18.88 -13.35
CA GLY A 132 1.00 18.85 -14.79
C GLY A 132 0.02 17.74 -15.16
N GLN A 133 0.14 16.58 -14.51
CA GLN A 133 -0.81 15.47 -14.68
C GLN A 133 -2.17 15.76 -14.07
N TYR A 134 -2.22 16.27 -12.84
CA TYR A 134 -3.48 16.67 -12.21
C TYR A 134 -4.24 17.69 -13.08
N ARG A 135 -3.52 18.63 -13.72
CA ARG A 135 -4.10 19.54 -14.71
C ARG A 135 -4.72 18.80 -15.90
N SER A 136 -4.03 17.82 -16.48
CA SER A 136 -4.54 17.00 -17.59
C SER A 136 -5.78 16.21 -17.19
N ASP A 137 -5.77 15.60 -16.01
CA ASP A 137 -6.90 14.83 -15.47
C ASP A 137 -8.10 15.75 -15.20
N LEU A 138 -7.86 16.91 -14.60
CA LEU A 138 -8.90 17.92 -14.34
C LEU A 138 -9.54 18.44 -15.64
N ILE A 139 -8.75 18.68 -16.68
CA ILE A 139 -9.27 19.05 -18.01
C ILE A 139 -10.11 17.90 -18.59
N SER A 140 -9.59 16.68 -18.55
CA SER A 140 -10.26 15.49 -19.11
C SER A 140 -11.58 15.19 -18.39
N ASP A 141 -11.59 15.27 -17.06
CA ASP A 141 -12.78 15.10 -16.23
C ASP A 141 -13.77 16.25 -16.40
N GLY A 142 -13.29 17.48 -16.56
CA GLY A 142 -14.11 18.65 -16.88
C GLY A 142 -14.82 18.50 -18.24
N LEU A 143 -14.09 18.08 -19.27
CA LEU A 143 -14.64 17.79 -20.60
C LEU A 143 -15.64 16.64 -20.56
N ARG A 144 -15.31 15.56 -19.85
CA ARG A 144 -16.21 14.40 -19.66
C ARG A 144 -17.51 14.82 -18.97
N CYS A 145 -17.41 15.60 -17.91
CA CYS A 145 -18.56 16.14 -17.18
C CYS A 145 -19.42 17.01 -18.11
N ALA A 146 -18.83 17.96 -18.83
CA ALA A 146 -19.54 18.83 -19.77
C ALA A 146 -20.24 18.02 -20.88
N LEU A 147 -19.56 17.01 -21.43
CA LEU A 147 -20.13 16.12 -22.44
C LEU A 147 -21.34 15.35 -21.88
N MET A 148 -21.22 14.76 -20.69
CA MET A 148 -22.30 13.98 -20.07
C MET A 148 -23.49 14.85 -19.65
N LEU A 149 -23.25 16.08 -19.20
CA LEU A 149 -24.31 17.07 -18.96
C LEU A 149 -25.03 17.41 -20.28
N GLY A 150 -24.27 17.66 -21.36
CA GLY A 150 -24.82 17.94 -22.69
C GLY A 150 -25.68 16.79 -23.22
N VAL A 151 -25.17 15.55 -23.15
CA VAL A 151 -25.92 14.33 -23.51
C VAL A 151 -27.20 14.23 -22.69
N GLY A 152 -27.12 14.46 -21.37
CA GLY A 152 -28.29 14.41 -20.51
C GLY A 152 -29.34 15.48 -20.84
N ILE A 153 -28.93 16.72 -21.14
CA ILE A 153 -29.83 17.79 -21.60
C ILE A 153 -30.52 17.37 -22.91
N VAL A 154 -29.79 16.80 -23.86
CA VAL A 154 -30.33 16.31 -25.14
C VAL A 154 -31.33 15.18 -24.92
N VAL A 155 -31.01 14.19 -24.08
CA VAL A 155 -31.89 13.07 -23.75
C VAL A 155 -33.20 13.56 -23.09
N VAL A 156 -33.08 14.50 -22.14
CA VAL A 156 -34.23 15.05 -21.39
C VAL A 156 -35.11 15.96 -22.25
N THR A 157 -34.53 16.90 -22.99
CA THR A 157 -35.28 17.83 -23.85
C THR A 157 -35.86 17.11 -25.08
N GLY A 158 -35.13 16.12 -25.59
CA GLY A 158 -35.56 15.27 -26.68
C GLY A 158 -36.69 14.31 -26.32
N ARG A 159 -37.09 14.20 -25.05
CA ARG A 159 -38.30 13.47 -24.63
C ARG A 159 -39.55 13.87 -25.43
N ARG A 160 -39.64 15.12 -25.90
CA ARG A 160 -40.71 15.58 -26.81
C ARG A 160 -40.81 14.76 -28.11
N TRP A 161 -39.72 14.12 -28.52
CA TRP A 161 -39.63 13.25 -29.67
C TRP A 161 -39.80 11.77 -29.32
N SER A 162 -40.11 11.41 -28.07
CA SER A 162 -40.40 10.02 -27.61
C SER A 162 -41.54 9.35 -28.39
N GLN A 163 -42.44 10.13 -28.99
CA GLN A 163 -43.46 9.63 -29.91
C GLN A 163 -42.82 8.97 -31.16
N ARG A 164 -41.71 9.55 -31.65
CA ARG A 164 -40.98 9.07 -32.83
C ARG A 164 -40.16 7.82 -32.49
N ARG A 165 -40.33 6.75 -33.29
CA ARG A 165 -39.64 5.46 -33.09
C ARG A 165 -38.12 5.61 -33.11
N TRP A 166 -37.56 6.41 -34.01
CA TRP A 166 -36.12 6.59 -34.15
C TRP A 166 -35.48 7.15 -32.88
N TRP A 167 -36.12 8.13 -32.23
CA TRP A 167 -35.60 8.74 -31.00
C TRP A 167 -35.51 7.73 -29.86
N ARG A 168 -36.57 6.92 -29.69
CA ARG A 168 -36.58 5.85 -28.68
C ARG A 168 -35.44 4.86 -28.89
N VAL A 169 -35.27 4.39 -30.14
CA VAL A 169 -34.18 3.46 -30.48
C VAL A 169 -32.82 4.09 -30.18
N ILE A 170 -32.60 5.33 -30.59
CA ILE A 170 -31.35 6.05 -30.34
C ILE A 170 -31.08 6.15 -28.83
N VAL A 171 -32.02 6.65 -28.04
CA VAL A 171 -31.81 6.86 -26.60
C VAL A 171 -31.63 5.55 -25.85
N THR A 172 -32.40 4.50 -26.19
CA THR A 172 -32.28 3.18 -25.56
C THR A 172 -30.88 2.57 -25.73
N TRP A 173 -30.21 2.79 -26.85
CA TRP A 173 -28.88 2.24 -27.11
C TRP A 173 -27.74 3.21 -26.77
N LEU A 174 -27.86 4.48 -27.16
CA LEU A 174 -26.80 5.47 -26.96
C LEU A 174 -26.66 5.90 -25.51
N ALA A 175 -27.73 5.94 -24.70
CA ALA A 175 -27.58 6.34 -23.29
C ALA A 175 -26.77 5.32 -22.48
N PRO A 176 -27.05 3.99 -22.52
CA PRO A 176 -26.18 3.00 -21.87
C PRO A 176 -24.76 2.98 -22.44
N ALA A 177 -24.60 3.16 -23.77
CA ALA A 177 -23.27 3.23 -24.38
C ALA A 177 -22.48 4.46 -23.89
N ALA A 178 -23.11 5.63 -23.80
CA ALA A 178 -22.50 6.83 -23.26
C ALA A 178 -22.10 6.65 -21.79
N ILE A 179 -22.95 6.01 -20.98
CA ILE A 179 -22.62 5.65 -19.58
C ILE A 179 -21.43 4.70 -19.52
N ALA A 180 -21.37 3.68 -20.38
CA ALA A 180 -20.26 2.74 -20.42
C ALA A 180 -18.94 3.43 -20.82
N VAL A 181 -18.98 4.35 -21.79
CA VAL A 181 -17.81 5.14 -22.21
C VAL A 181 -17.39 6.12 -21.10
N ASP A 182 -18.33 6.75 -20.41
CA ASP A 182 -18.08 7.65 -19.27
C ASP A 182 -17.36 6.90 -18.14
N LEU A 183 -17.95 5.80 -17.66
CA LEU A 183 -17.39 5.00 -16.58
C LEU A 183 -16.07 4.31 -17.00
N GLY A 184 -16.00 3.79 -18.22
CA GLY A 184 -14.82 3.13 -18.76
C GLY A 184 -13.65 4.10 -18.93
N SER A 185 -13.91 5.32 -19.41
CA SER A 185 -12.87 6.34 -19.54
C SER A 185 -12.39 6.87 -18.19
N PHE A 186 -13.28 7.00 -17.20
CA PHE A 186 -12.88 7.33 -15.82
C PHE A 186 -12.03 6.23 -15.18
N GLY A 187 -12.40 4.97 -15.40
CA GLY A 187 -11.73 3.81 -14.80
C GLY A 187 -10.51 3.28 -15.56
N TRP A 188 -10.19 3.83 -16.73
CA TRP A 188 -9.22 3.24 -17.67
C TRP A 188 -7.85 2.98 -17.04
N ASN A 189 -7.36 3.92 -16.23
CA ASN A 189 -6.06 3.84 -15.55
C ASN A 189 -6.17 3.35 -14.09
N PHE A 190 -7.35 2.89 -13.65
CA PHE A 190 -7.55 2.47 -12.26
C PHE A 190 -6.84 1.15 -11.96
N ASN A 191 -6.86 0.21 -12.91
CA ASN A 191 -6.16 -1.08 -12.84
C ASN A 191 -5.08 -1.14 -13.93
N SER A 192 -4.18 -0.16 -13.96
CA SER A 192 -3.00 -0.25 -14.81
C SER A 192 -2.25 -1.56 -14.53
N VAL A 193 -1.51 -2.07 -15.50
CA VAL A 193 -0.70 -3.26 -15.32
C VAL A 193 0.76 -2.90 -15.59
N ILE A 194 1.66 -3.64 -14.96
CA ILE A 194 3.08 -3.58 -15.25
C ILE A 194 3.51 -4.83 -15.99
N ASP A 195 4.65 -4.74 -16.67
CA ASP A 195 5.25 -5.88 -17.34
C ASP A 195 5.60 -6.99 -16.32
N PRO A 196 5.21 -8.25 -16.56
CA PRO A 196 5.55 -9.38 -15.69
C PRO A 196 7.05 -9.57 -15.46
N GLU A 197 7.91 -9.12 -16.37
CA GLU A 197 9.37 -9.17 -16.24
C GLU A 197 9.84 -8.51 -14.93
N GLY A 198 9.12 -7.51 -14.43
CA GLY A 198 9.40 -6.88 -13.13
C GLY A 198 9.36 -7.84 -11.93
N TYR A 199 8.76 -9.03 -12.06
CA TYR A 199 8.80 -10.07 -11.01
C TYR A 199 9.48 -11.35 -11.47
N LEU A 200 9.52 -11.62 -12.77
CA LEU A 200 10.08 -12.84 -13.32
C LEU A 200 11.60 -12.76 -13.49
N ARG A 201 12.13 -11.56 -13.76
CA ARG A 201 13.57 -11.35 -13.85
C ARG A 201 14.16 -11.34 -12.44
N THR A 202 15.17 -12.19 -12.22
CA THR A 202 15.98 -12.10 -10.99
C THR A 202 16.78 -10.79 -11.02
N PRO A 203 16.64 -9.92 -10.00
CA PRO A 203 17.36 -8.65 -9.95
C PRO A 203 18.86 -8.87 -9.77
N ASP A 204 19.65 -7.92 -10.25
CA ASP A 204 21.11 -8.03 -10.29
C ASP A 204 21.70 -8.14 -8.88
N SER A 205 21.11 -7.43 -7.91
CA SER A 205 21.41 -7.55 -6.48
C SER A 205 21.17 -8.95 -5.90
N ALA A 206 20.05 -9.62 -6.24
CA ALA A 206 19.79 -10.98 -5.79
C ALA A 206 20.74 -11.98 -6.44
N ALA A 207 20.91 -11.87 -7.77
CA ALA A 207 21.81 -12.73 -8.53
C ALA A 207 23.28 -12.57 -8.07
N PHE A 208 23.67 -11.37 -7.65
CA PHE A 208 24.97 -11.13 -7.02
C PHE A 208 25.08 -11.87 -5.68
N ILE A 209 24.14 -11.64 -4.76
CA ILE A 209 24.15 -12.28 -3.42
C ILE A 209 24.21 -13.80 -3.53
N GLN A 210 23.42 -14.40 -4.43
CA GLN A 210 23.41 -15.85 -4.62
C GLN A 210 24.78 -16.38 -5.08
N ARG A 211 25.44 -15.69 -6.02
CA ARG A 211 26.78 -16.07 -6.51
C ARG A 211 27.86 -15.88 -5.45
N ASP A 212 27.89 -14.72 -4.80
CA ASP A 212 28.87 -14.41 -3.76
C ASP A 212 28.71 -15.33 -2.54
N ALA A 213 27.49 -15.64 -2.14
CA ALA A 213 27.26 -16.53 -1.02
C ALA A 213 27.60 -17.99 -1.34
N THR A 214 27.44 -18.41 -2.60
CA THR A 214 27.85 -19.74 -3.06
C THR A 214 29.37 -19.85 -3.14
N SER A 215 30.09 -18.80 -3.57
CA SER A 215 31.55 -18.81 -3.62
C SER A 215 32.19 -18.75 -2.24
N ARG A 216 31.56 -18.07 -1.27
CA ARG A 216 32.00 -17.98 0.13
C ARG A 216 31.66 -19.23 0.96
N ALA A 217 30.80 -20.11 0.46
CA ALA A 217 30.44 -21.34 1.15
C ALA A 217 31.64 -22.31 1.18
N ALA A 218 31.95 -22.87 2.35
CA ALA A 218 33.01 -23.87 2.48
C ALA A 218 32.66 -25.13 1.63
N PRO A 219 33.65 -25.74 0.94
CA PRO A 219 33.45 -27.00 0.22
C PRO A 219 32.86 -28.07 1.15
N GLY A 220 31.76 -28.71 0.73
CA GLY A 220 31.07 -29.74 1.53
C GLY A 220 30.14 -29.23 2.65
N SER A 221 29.96 -27.92 2.80
CA SER A 221 28.94 -27.37 3.71
C SER A 221 27.52 -27.61 3.17
N ALA A 222 26.51 -27.59 4.03
CA ALA A 222 25.09 -27.67 3.65
C ALA A 222 24.64 -26.52 2.69
N LEU A 223 25.47 -25.49 2.53
CA LEU A 223 25.29 -24.41 1.56
C LEU A 223 25.78 -24.80 0.15
N TYR A 224 26.69 -25.77 0.05
CA TYR A 224 27.27 -26.32 -1.19
C TYR A 224 26.47 -27.52 -1.75
N SER A 225 25.68 -28.20 -0.90
CA SER A 225 24.87 -29.37 -1.26
C SER A 225 23.61 -28.96 -2.03
N GLY A 226 23.80 -28.56 -3.28
CA GLY A 226 22.76 -28.43 -4.32
C GLY A 226 23.09 -29.25 -5.56
N GLY A 227 24.04 -30.20 -5.45
CA GLY A 227 24.33 -31.17 -6.50
C GLY A 227 23.21 -32.22 -6.62
N PRO A 228 23.10 -32.90 -7.77
CA PRO A 228 22.00 -33.82 -8.10
C PRO A 228 21.78 -34.98 -7.12
N ASP A 229 22.76 -35.28 -6.26
CA ASP A 229 22.74 -36.42 -5.32
C ASP A 229 22.49 -36.03 -3.84
N ALA A 230 22.16 -34.77 -3.53
CA ALA A 230 21.83 -34.39 -2.14
C ALA A 230 20.44 -34.92 -1.77
N SER A 231 20.37 -35.89 -0.86
CA SER A 231 19.12 -36.57 -0.46
C SER A 231 18.14 -35.71 0.34
N ASP A 232 18.54 -34.51 0.78
CA ASP A 232 17.62 -33.45 1.19
C ASP A 232 18.36 -32.09 1.22
N PRO A 233 18.42 -31.34 0.10
CA PRO A 233 19.03 -30.03 0.11
C PRO A 233 18.08 -29.12 0.90
N LEU A 234 18.55 -28.51 2.00
CA LEU A 234 17.89 -27.34 2.58
C LEU A 234 17.46 -26.44 1.42
N PRO A 235 16.17 -26.06 1.30
CA PRO A 235 15.71 -25.26 0.17
C PRO A 235 16.64 -24.07 -0.03
N MET A 236 17.03 -23.76 -1.27
CA MET A 236 17.83 -22.56 -1.57
C MET A 236 17.21 -21.32 -0.91
N THR A 237 15.88 -21.30 -0.83
CA THR A 237 15.06 -20.34 -0.10
C THR A 237 15.49 -20.22 1.36
N GLY A 238 16.14 -19.10 1.63
CA GLY A 238 16.51 -18.70 2.96
C GLY A 238 17.78 -19.33 3.49
N ARG A 239 18.61 -19.98 2.65
CA ARG A 239 20.02 -20.31 2.98
C ARG A 239 20.78 -19.06 3.39
N PHE A 240 20.61 -17.99 2.61
CA PHE A 240 21.25 -16.70 2.82
C PHE A 240 20.24 -15.71 3.36
N ARG A 241 20.57 -15.11 4.50
CA ARG A 241 19.75 -14.08 5.12
C ARG A 241 20.28 -12.71 4.76
N CYS A 242 19.38 -11.85 4.32
CA CYS A 242 19.66 -10.46 4.05
C CYS A 242 18.79 -9.55 4.91
N ALA A 243 19.21 -8.30 5.07
CA ALA A 243 18.35 -7.23 5.58
C ALA A 243 18.40 -6.05 4.62
N SER A 244 17.27 -5.73 4.01
CA SER A 244 17.13 -4.53 3.19
C SER A 244 16.73 -3.33 4.03
N LEU A 245 17.68 -2.44 4.30
CA LEU A 245 17.47 -1.20 5.05
C LEU A 245 16.87 -0.07 4.19
N ILE A 246 16.28 -0.40 3.06
CA ILE A 246 15.70 0.55 2.11
C ILE A 246 14.24 0.84 2.50
N SER A 247 13.87 2.11 2.46
CA SER A 247 12.53 2.65 2.72
C SER A 247 12.26 3.85 1.85
N GLU A 248 11.00 4.29 1.79
CA GLU A 248 10.58 5.51 1.10
C GLU A 248 11.26 6.77 1.65
N ARG A 249 11.77 6.72 2.90
CA ARG A 249 12.43 7.86 3.55
C ARG A 249 13.90 8.00 3.17
N ASN A 250 14.55 6.92 2.72
CA ASN A 250 15.99 6.90 2.48
C ASN A 250 16.38 6.48 1.06
N ALA A 251 15.40 6.32 0.17
CA ALA A 251 15.58 6.05 -1.24
C ALA A 251 14.64 6.93 -2.09
N PRO A 252 15.01 7.24 -3.34
CA PRO A 252 14.27 8.16 -4.22
C PRO A 252 13.04 7.51 -4.89
N TYR A 253 12.59 6.37 -4.39
CA TYR A 253 11.55 5.58 -5.04
C TYR A 253 10.17 5.87 -4.46
N ASP A 254 9.16 6.01 -5.34
CA ASP A 254 7.75 6.04 -4.97
C ASP A 254 7.09 4.71 -5.34
N TRP A 255 6.66 3.96 -4.33
CA TRP A 255 6.03 2.64 -4.50
C TRP A 255 4.55 2.62 -4.15
N HIS A 256 3.98 3.75 -3.73
CA HIS A 256 2.59 3.83 -3.28
C HIS A 256 1.72 4.58 -4.28
N SER A 257 2.25 5.64 -4.89
CA SER A 257 1.54 6.50 -5.82
C SER A 257 2.22 6.53 -7.20
N GLY A 258 1.42 6.75 -8.24
CA GLY A 258 1.93 7.13 -9.55
C GLY A 258 2.51 6.01 -10.42
N TRP A 259 2.56 4.75 -9.98
CA TRP A 259 3.11 3.64 -10.79
C TRP A 259 2.36 3.38 -12.10
N SER A 260 1.07 3.73 -12.17
CA SER A 260 0.28 3.69 -13.40
C SER A 260 0.75 4.70 -14.45
N LEU A 261 1.52 5.71 -14.04
CA LEU A 261 2.00 6.82 -14.85
C LEU A 261 3.51 6.76 -15.06
N ASP A 262 4.27 6.45 -14.00
CA ASP A 262 5.71 6.19 -14.04
C ASP A 262 6.04 4.83 -13.39
N PRO A 263 6.27 3.77 -14.18
CA PRO A 263 6.62 2.47 -13.65
C PRO A 263 8.10 2.38 -13.21
N THR A 264 8.91 3.43 -13.33
CA THR A 264 10.36 3.38 -13.08
C THR A 264 10.71 2.93 -11.67
N SER A 265 10.08 3.53 -10.65
CA SER A 265 10.28 3.13 -9.25
C SER A 265 9.83 1.70 -8.98
N TYR A 266 8.78 1.26 -9.69
CA TYR A 266 8.26 -0.10 -9.59
C TYR A 266 9.21 -1.13 -10.20
N ARG A 267 9.73 -0.86 -11.40
CA ARG A 267 10.70 -1.72 -12.10
C ARG A 267 12.01 -1.88 -11.32
N ARG A 268 12.36 -0.88 -10.49
CA ARG A 268 13.54 -0.93 -9.61
C ARG A 268 13.24 -1.53 -8.23
N TYR A 269 11.98 -1.72 -7.86
CA TYR A 269 11.60 -2.30 -6.56
C TYR A 269 12.26 -3.67 -6.30
N PRO A 270 12.33 -4.61 -7.28
CA PRO A 270 13.03 -5.88 -7.13
C PRO A 270 14.47 -5.75 -6.63
N GLU A 271 15.23 -4.77 -7.14
CA GLU A 271 16.62 -4.53 -6.77
C GLU A 271 16.80 -4.21 -5.29
N THR A 272 15.75 -3.70 -4.63
CA THR A 272 15.85 -3.34 -3.22
C THR A 272 15.85 -4.53 -2.28
N LEU A 273 15.36 -5.69 -2.73
CA LEU A 273 15.14 -6.87 -1.90
C LEU A 273 14.33 -6.56 -0.62
N ARG A 274 13.55 -5.49 -0.64
CA ARG A 274 12.78 -5.01 0.50
C ARG A 274 11.60 -5.94 0.77
N MET A 275 11.26 -6.10 2.06
CA MET A 275 10.13 -6.94 2.50
C MET A 275 10.17 -8.34 1.87
N TYR A 276 9.12 -8.72 1.15
CA TYR A 276 8.91 -10.05 0.58
C TYR A 276 9.71 -10.31 -0.70
N THR A 277 10.28 -9.26 -1.30
CA THR A 277 10.95 -9.35 -2.60
C THR A 277 12.17 -10.27 -2.54
N ALA A 278 12.95 -10.24 -1.46
CA ALA A 278 14.10 -11.14 -1.32
C ALA A 278 13.68 -12.62 -1.40
N SER A 279 12.55 -12.96 -0.75
CA SER A 279 12.00 -14.32 -0.71
C SER A 279 11.54 -14.81 -2.08
N ALA A 280 11.02 -13.92 -2.93
CA ALA A 280 10.67 -14.24 -4.32
C ALA A 280 11.89 -14.72 -5.13
N TYR A 281 13.10 -14.28 -4.74
CA TYR A 281 14.37 -14.64 -5.39
C TYR A 281 15.25 -15.53 -4.50
N GLY A 282 14.65 -16.35 -3.63
CA GLY A 282 15.38 -17.38 -2.86
C GLY A 282 16.19 -16.86 -1.66
N LEU A 283 16.10 -15.59 -1.31
CA LEU A 283 16.79 -15.00 -0.15
C LEU A 283 15.86 -14.84 1.04
N ALA A 284 16.33 -15.00 2.27
CA ALA A 284 15.51 -14.74 3.46
C ALA A 284 15.73 -13.31 3.96
N ASN A 285 14.78 -12.41 3.68
CA ASN A 285 14.79 -11.11 4.34
C ASN A 285 14.41 -11.26 5.82
N THR A 286 15.25 -10.79 6.73
CA THR A 286 14.94 -10.80 8.16
C THR A 286 14.02 -9.67 8.58
N LEU A 287 13.85 -8.64 7.73
CA LEU A 287 12.89 -7.57 7.99
C LEU A 287 11.47 -8.03 7.67
N PRO A 288 10.51 -7.83 8.59
CA PRO A 288 9.12 -8.19 8.36
C PRO A 288 8.53 -7.35 7.23
N GLY A 289 7.70 -7.99 6.41
CA GLY A 289 6.78 -7.26 5.55
C GLY A 289 5.46 -6.95 6.27
N TRP A 290 4.45 -6.56 5.52
CA TRP A 290 3.09 -6.40 6.04
C TRP A 290 2.33 -7.72 6.16
N SER A 291 2.35 -8.33 7.35
CA SER A 291 1.52 -9.50 7.66
C SER A 291 0.73 -9.30 8.95
N PRO A 292 -0.60 -9.58 8.97
CA PRO A 292 -1.41 -9.55 10.18
C PRO A 292 -1.03 -10.67 11.16
N LEU A 293 -0.21 -11.63 10.73
CA LEU A 293 0.28 -12.75 11.56
C LEU A 293 1.64 -12.47 12.21
N HIS A 294 2.21 -11.27 12.03
CA HIS A 294 3.47 -10.94 12.68
C HIS A 294 3.32 -10.84 14.21
N LEU A 295 4.12 -11.64 14.92
CA LEU A 295 4.21 -11.57 16.37
C LEU A 295 4.80 -10.22 16.80
N ARG A 296 4.22 -9.60 17.83
CA ARG A 296 4.74 -8.36 18.44
C ARG A 296 6.23 -8.47 18.80
N ARG A 297 6.66 -9.63 19.33
CA ARG A 297 8.07 -9.88 19.69
C ARG A 297 9.01 -9.79 18.49
N HIS A 298 8.55 -10.16 17.29
CA HIS A 298 9.34 -10.00 16.08
C HIS A 298 9.59 -8.51 15.81
N TRP A 299 8.54 -7.68 15.82
CA TRP A 299 8.68 -6.23 15.66
C TRP A 299 9.61 -5.59 16.70
N GLU A 300 9.50 -6.00 17.97
CA GLU A 300 10.36 -5.51 19.06
C GLU A 300 11.84 -5.88 18.82
N PHE A 301 12.12 -7.11 18.37
CA PHE A 301 13.48 -7.55 18.02
C PHE A 301 14.06 -6.73 16.86
N MET A 302 13.25 -6.45 15.84
CA MET A 302 13.66 -5.67 14.66
C MET A 302 13.96 -4.22 14.97
N GLY A 303 13.36 -3.67 16.03
CA GLY A 303 13.71 -2.34 16.56
C GLY A 303 15.18 -2.22 17.00
N GLY A 304 15.87 -3.35 17.19
CA GLY A 304 17.29 -3.40 17.52
C GLY A 304 18.25 -3.30 16.33
N TYR A 305 17.76 -3.17 15.10
CA TYR A 305 18.62 -3.07 13.92
C TYR A 305 19.25 -1.67 13.82
N PRO A 306 20.52 -1.54 13.35
CA PRO A 306 21.36 -2.59 12.78
C PRO A 306 22.13 -3.45 13.80
N ARG A 307 22.09 -3.12 15.10
CA ARG A 307 22.93 -3.77 16.14
C ARG A 307 22.69 -5.27 16.30
N LEU A 308 21.46 -5.73 16.05
CA LEU A 308 21.10 -7.15 16.13
C LEU A 308 21.19 -7.91 14.80
N LEU A 309 21.70 -7.30 13.72
CA LEU A 309 21.81 -7.95 12.40
C LEU A 309 22.65 -9.23 12.47
N SER A 310 23.81 -9.16 13.12
CA SER A 310 24.73 -10.28 13.28
C SER A 310 24.11 -11.44 14.08
N LEU A 311 23.42 -11.10 15.18
CA LEU A 311 22.68 -12.08 15.99
C LEU A 311 21.52 -12.73 15.22
N ALA A 312 20.92 -12.00 14.29
CA ALA A 312 19.86 -12.49 13.41
C ALA A 312 20.38 -13.35 12.23
N ASN A 313 21.68 -13.68 12.20
CA ASN A 313 22.35 -14.39 11.11
C ASN A 313 22.25 -13.65 9.76
N VAL A 314 22.22 -12.30 9.76
CA VAL A 314 22.19 -11.52 8.51
C VAL A 314 23.59 -11.44 7.92
N SER A 315 23.82 -12.15 6.81
CA SER A 315 25.09 -12.14 6.07
C SER A 315 25.19 -11.00 5.07
N TYR A 316 24.04 -10.49 4.58
CA TYR A 316 24.01 -9.42 3.58
C TYR A 316 23.13 -8.26 4.03
N VAL A 317 23.63 -7.04 3.90
CA VAL A 317 22.86 -5.82 4.16
C VAL A 317 22.70 -5.06 2.87
N VAL A 318 21.47 -4.68 2.53
CA VAL A 318 21.15 -3.94 1.31
C VAL A 318 20.77 -2.51 1.69
N SER A 319 21.35 -1.53 1.01
CA SER A 319 21.03 -0.11 1.23
C SER A 319 21.04 0.66 -0.09
N HIS A 320 20.36 1.80 -0.10
CA HIS A 320 20.43 2.74 -1.22
C HIS A 320 21.60 3.73 -1.03
N ARG A 321 21.77 4.27 0.18
CA ARG A 321 22.88 5.16 0.53
C ARG A 321 24.06 4.39 1.11
N PRO A 322 25.30 4.89 0.97
CA PRO A 322 26.47 4.26 1.58
C PRO A 322 26.32 4.08 3.09
N LEU A 323 26.66 2.89 3.59
CA LEU A 323 26.72 2.62 5.03
C LEU A 323 28.17 2.73 5.52
N ARG A 324 28.35 3.22 6.76
CA ARG A 324 29.66 3.33 7.41
C ARG A 324 29.65 2.55 8.72
N PHE A 325 29.82 1.24 8.63
CA PHE A 325 29.95 0.35 9.77
C PHE A 325 31.22 -0.49 9.61
N PRO A 326 32.06 -0.66 10.65
CA PRO A 326 33.34 -1.38 10.56
C PRO A 326 33.21 -2.81 10.03
N ASP A 327 32.11 -3.49 10.37
CA ASP A 327 31.90 -4.91 10.08
C ASP A 327 31.21 -5.17 8.72
N LEU A 328 30.88 -4.10 7.99
CA LEU A 328 30.22 -4.18 6.68
C LEU A 328 31.21 -3.87 5.56
N GLU A 329 31.46 -4.87 4.72
CA GLU A 329 32.27 -4.75 3.51
C GLU A 329 31.36 -4.54 2.31
N GLU A 330 31.52 -3.44 1.56
CA GLU A 330 30.77 -3.24 0.32
C GLU A 330 31.25 -4.23 -0.75
N VAL A 331 30.38 -5.14 -1.17
CA VAL A 331 30.70 -6.21 -2.13
C VAL A 331 30.04 -6.01 -3.49
N TYR A 332 29.00 -5.18 -3.56
CA TYR A 332 28.33 -4.82 -4.82
C TYR A 332 27.77 -3.41 -4.77
N SER A 333 27.91 -2.68 -5.88
CA SER A 333 27.37 -1.34 -6.09
C SER A 333 26.75 -1.23 -7.47
N GLY A 334 25.42 -1.15 -7.53
CA GLY A 334 24.62 -0.93 -8.73
C GLY A 334 23.45 0.02 -8.42
N GLU A 335 22.22 -0.38 -8.79
CA GLU A 335 20.98 0.33 -8.38
C GLU A 335 20.84 0.42 -6.85
N VAL A 336 21.34 -0.59 -6.16
CA VAL A 336 21.51 -0.64 -4.71
C VAL A 336 22.94 -1.02 -4.36
N ARG A 337 23.30 -0.82 -3.10
CA ARG A 337 24.54 -1.28 -2.51
C ARG A 337 24.26 -2.52 -1.68
N VAL A 338 25.14 -3.51 -1.79
CA VAL A 338 25.10 -4.73 -0.99
C VAL A 338 26.40 -4.83 -0.21
N TYR A 339 26.27 -5.07 1.08
CA TYR A 339 27.36 -5.24 2.02
C TYR A 339 27.37 -6.66 2.57
N HIS A 340 28.54 -7.28 2.63
CA HIS A 340 28.76 -8.51 3.39
C HIS A 340 29.01 -8.16 4.86
N ASN A 341 28.27 -8.79 5.76
CA ASN A 341 28.45 -8.63 7.20
C ASN A 341 29.46 -9.64 7.72
N ASN A 342 30.69 -9.18 7.95
CA ASN A 342 31.80 -10.00 8.43
C ASN A 342 31.63 -10.49 9.87
N SER A 343 30.69 -9.90 10.62
CA SER A 343 30.34 -10.29 11.99
C SER A 343 29.11 -11.18 12.09
N ALA A 344 28.53 -11.63 10.97
CA ALA A 344 27.33 -12.47 10.99
C ALA A 344 27.56 -13.79 11.75
N LEU A 345 26.69 -14.08 12.72
CA LEU A 345 26.76 -15.31 13.51
C LEU A 345 26.02 -16.44 12.81
N PRO A 346 26.46 -17.71 12.94
CA PRO A 346 25.72 -18.84 12.39
C PRO A 346 24.36 -19.00 13.09
N ARG A 347 23.44 -19.75 12.47
CA ARG A 347 22.08 -19.97 13.02
C ARG A 347 22.08 -20.67 14.37
N CYS A 348 23.10 -21.49 14.60
CA CYS A 348 23.33 -22.21 15.84
C CYS A 348 24.82 -22.13 16.14
N TYR A 349 25.15 -21.70 17.35
CA TYR A 349 26.49 -21.70 17.91
C TYR A 349 26.37 -21.87 19.41
N VAL A 350 27.46 -22.34 20.02
CA VAL A 350 27.61 -22.43 21.47
C VAL A 350 28.37 -21.20 21.94
N VAL A 351 27.93 -20.62 23.04
CA VAL A 351 28.60 -19.51 23.71
C VAL A 351 29.21 -20.06 24.99
N GLY A 352 30.53 -19.93 25.14
CA GLY A 352 31.27 -20.56 26.23
C GLY A 352 32.17 -19.61 27.02
N ASP A 353 32.29 -18.34 26.62
CA ASP A 353 33.34 -17.47 27.14
C ASP A 353 32.86 -16.69 28.37
N GLU A 354 31.70 -16.02 28.29
CA GLU A 354 31.22 -15.11 29.33
C GLU A 354 29.69 -15.16 29.48
N PHE A 355 29.20 -14.87 30.70
CA PHE A 355 27.78 -14.58 30.94
C PHE A 355 27.62 -13.30 31.75
N SER A 356 26.58 -12.54 31.44
CA SER A 356 26.16 -11.35 32.18
C SER A 356 24.76 -11.59 32.76
N VAL A 357 24.57 -11.29 34.04
CA VAL A 357 23.25 -11.39 34.70
C VAL A 357 22.68 -9.99 34.86
N ILE A 358 21.52 -9.74 34.26
CA ILE A 358 20.77 -8.50 34.43
C ILE A 358 19.32 -8.88 34.71
N GLU A 359 18.84 -8.65 35.93
CA GLU A 359 17.48 -9.05 36.36
C GLU A 359 16.39 -8.24 35.64
N GLY A 360 16.63 -6.94 35.49
CA GLY A 360 15.69 -6.00 34.91
C GLY A 360 15.46 -6.24 33.41
N PRO A 361 14.22 -6.51 32.95
CA PRO A 361 13.96 -6.82 31.54
C PRO A 361 14.25 -5.64 30.61
N ARG A 362 14.05 -4.39 31.07
CA ARG A 362 14.35 -3.19 30.27
C ARG A 362 15.85 -2.94 30.19
N GLU A 363 16.56 -3.13 31.30
CA GLU A 363 18.00 -3.03 31.38
C GLU A 363 18.68 -4.09 30.51
N ARG A 364 18.16 -5.33 30.49
CA ARG A 364 18.64 -6.39 29.58
C ARG A 364 18.56 -5.98 28.12
N VAL A 365 17.40 -5.49 27.68
CA VAL A 365 17.23 -5.06 26.28
C VAL A 365 18.14 -3.88 25.97
N ARG A 366 18.27 -2.90 26.87
CA ARG A 366 19.21 -1.78 26.68
C ARG A 366 20.66 -2.25 26.57
N TYR A 367 21.06 -3.24 27.38
CA TYR A 367 22.40 -3.82 27.33
C TYR A 367 22.64 -4.57 26.01
N LEU A 368 21.67 -5.39 25.59
CA LEU A 368 21.68 -6.11 24.31
C LEU A 368 21.85 -5.16 23.10
N LEU A 369 21.30 -3.94 23.21
CA LEU A 369 21.40 -2.89 22.20
C LEU A 369 22.60 -1.95 22.39
N SER A 370 23.51 -2.23 23.32
CA SER A 370 24.70 -1.40 23.56
C SER A 370 25.93 -1.96 22.85
N ASP A 371 26.95 -1.13 22.65
CA ASP A 371 28.24 -1.55 22.05
C ASP A 371 29.06 -2.48 22.96
N ARG A 372 28.58 -2.72 24.19
CA ARG A 372 29.25 -3.59 25.17
C ARG A 372 28.90 -5.05 24.99
N PHE A 373 27.70 -5.35 24.48
CA PHE A 373 27.24 -6.73 24.32
C PHE A 373 27.96 -7.40 23.16
N LYS A 374 28.61 -8.54 23.44
CA LYS A 374 29.36 -9.30 22.43
C LYS A 374 28.64 -10.60 22.09
N PRO A 375 27.75 -10.62 21.08
CA PRO A 375 26.85 -11.75 20.85
C PRO A 375 27.58 -13.05 20.48
N ARG A 376 28.85 -13.01 20.07
CA ARG A 376 29.65 -14.20 19.75
C ARG A 376 30.10 -14.98 20.99
N GLY A 377 30.39 -14.29 22.09
CA GLY A 377 31.05 -14.85 23.28
C GLY A 377 30.30 -14.64 24.59
N GLU A 378 29.25 -13.81 24.59
CA GLU A 378 28.52 -13.44 25.80
C GLU A 378 27.07 -13.93 25.79
N VAL A 379 26.65 -14.59 26.87
CA VAL A 379 25.23 -14.91 27.14
C VAL A 379 24.64 -13.92 28.13
N LEU A 380 23.48 -13.35 27.80
CA LEU A 380 22.73 -12.49 28.72
C LEU A 380 21.64 -13.29 29.44
N LEU A 381 21.77 -13.43 30.76
CA LEU A 381 20.87 -14.21 31.62
C LEU A 381 19.96 -13.31 32.46
N ALA A 382 18.76 -13.83 32.74
CA ALA A 382 17.81 -13.16 33.61
C ALA A 382 18.11 -13.36 35.10
N GLU A 383 18.71 -14.51 35.42
CA GLU A 383 19.01 -14.95 36.78
C GLU A 383 20.37 -15.66 36.76
N THR A 384 21.05 -15.69 37.89
CA THR A 384 22.33 -16.39 38.04
C THR A 384 22.10 -17.89 37.86
N PRO A 385 22.85 -18.57 36.97
CA PRO A 385 22.70 -20.00 36.78
C PRO A 385 23.12 -20.74 38.06
N PRO A 386 22.52 -21.90 38.37
CA PRO A 386 22.97 -22.72 39.49
C PRO A 386 24.43 -23.15 39.28
N PRO A 387 25.21 -23.33 40.37
CA PRO A 387 26.57 -23.80 40.26
C PRO A 387 26.61 -25.15 39.54
N LEU A 388 27.47 -25.28 38.53
CA LEU A 388 27.64 -26.52 37.77
C LEU A 388 28.21 -27.60 38.70
N GLU A 389 27.38 -28.56 39.11
CA GLU A 389 27.84 -29.73 39.87
C GLU A 389 28.85 -30.53 39.03
N GLY A 390 30.09 -30.64 39.54
CA GLY A 390 31.13 -31.51 38.96
C GLY A 390 32.26 -30.83 38.18
N THR A 391 32.29 -29.49 38.07
CA THR A 391 33.39 -28.79 37.37
C THR A 391 34.39 -28.21 38.36
N ARG A 392 35.63 -28.73 38.38
CA ARG A 392 36.75 -28.14 39.14
C ARG A 392 36.95 -26.69 38.69
N SER A 393 37.03 -25.80 39.68
CA SER A 393 37.35 -24.37 39.62
C SER A 393 38.22 -23.95 38.42
N ILE A 394 37.61 -23.40 37.38
CA ILE A 394 38.27 -22.52 36.37
C ILE A 394 37.32 -21.35 36.02
N LEU A 395 36.64 -20.78 37.02
CA LEU A 395 35.84 -19.55 36.87
C LEU A 395 36.40 -18.44 37.78
N GLU A 396 37.70 -18.21 37.71
CA GLU A 396 38.27 -16.91 38.07
C GLU A 396 38.24 -16.04 36.81
N GLY A 397 37.14 -15.33 36.58
CA GLY A 397 36.99 -14.46 35.41
C GLY A 397 35.59 -13.90 35.16
N ALA A 398 34.55 -14.42 35.83
CA ALA A 398 33.19 -13.87 35.73
C ALA A 398 33.12 -12.52 36.46
N THR A 399 33.43 -11.42 35.79
CA THR A 399 33.10 -10.09 36.28
C THR A 399 31.58 -9.93 36.28
N ALA A 400 30.97 -10.05 37.46
CA ALA A 400 29.64 -9.53 37.69
C ALA A 400 29.66 -8.02 37.44
N VAL A 401 29.24 -7.59 36.25
CA VAL A 401 29.01 -6.17 35.97
C VAL A 401 27.76 -5.75 36.73
N SER A 402 27.93 -5.40 38.00
CA SER A 402 26.94 -4.63 38.75
C SER A 402 26.77 -3.29 38.05
N ALA A 403 25.57 -3.04 37.51
CA ALA A 403 25.20 -1.75 36.98
C ALA A 403 25.05 -0.74 38.13
N ALA A 404 26.18 -0.24 38.64
CA ALA A 404 26.18 0.94 39.49
C ALA A 404 25.80 2.16 38.62
N ALA A 405 24.56 2.62 38.79
CA ALA A 405 24.07 3.86 38.23
C ALA A 405 24.91 5.03 38.77
N THR A 406 25.85 5.54 37.98
CA THR A 406 26.45 6.86 38.25
C THR A 406 25.70 7.89 37.43
N ALA A 407 24.64 8.42 38.02
CA ALA A 407 24.07 9.68 37.59
C ALA A 407 25.11 10.78 37.83
N ARG A 408 25.71 11.31 36.75
CA ARG A 408 26.27 12.67 36.76
C ARG A 408 25.32 13.57 36.01
N ILE A 409 24.50 14.27 36.79
CA ILE A 409 23.90 15.53 36.38
C ILE A 409 25.06 16.53 36.28
N SER A 410 25.30 17.09 35.10
CA SER A 410 25.95 18.41 34.96
C SER A 410 24.97 19.35 34.30
N ARG A 411 24.88 20.56 34.86
CA ARG A 411 23.95 21.64 34.50
C ARG A 411 23.96 22.01 33.03
#